data_AF-A0A8H2W2C7-F1
#
_entry.id   AF-A0A8H2W2C7-F1
#
_cell.length_a   1.000
_cell.length_b   1.000
_cell.length_c   1.000
_cell.angle_alpha   90.00
_cell.angle_beta   90.00
_cell.angle_gamma   90.00
#
_symmetry.space_group_name_H-M   'P 1'
#
loop_
_entity.id
_entity.type
_entity.pdbx_description
1 polymer ?
#
loop_
_entity_poly.entity_id
_entity_poly.type
_entity_poly.pdbx_seq_one_letter_code
_entity_poly.pdbx_strand_id
1 'polypeptide(L)'
;MPQYIITLEEDSTRSNAPEKYEQQVALKAAKDHGGSIAEGNDFDWGFIVDFPDDSVSVSAIMENKTFKTIEDGQGQVTTQEG
;
A
#
# COMPACT_ATOMS: atom_id res chain seq x y z
N MET A 1 -9.31 12.78 6.22
CA MET A 1 -8.83 11.75 5.30
C MET A 1 -7.46 11.36 5.78
N PRO A 2 -7.34 10.26 6.53
CA PRO A 2 -6.05 9.75 6.96
C PRO A 2 -5.24 9.27 5.75
N GLN A 3 -3.93 9.43 5.84
CA GLN A 3 -2.96 8.97 4.85
C GLN A 3 -2.20 7.78 5.39
N TYR A 4 -2.08 6.75 4.56
CA TYR A 4 -1.34 5.53 4.89
C TYR A 4 -0.17 5.39 3.92
N ILE A 5 0.99 5.04 4.45
CA ILE A 5 2.19 4.79 3.64
C ILE A 5 2.36 3.29 3.53
N ILE A 6 2.23 2.75 2.33
CA ILE A 6 2.37 1.32 2.05
C ILE A 6 3.69 1.11 1.31
N THR A 7 4.58 0.26 1.84
CA THR A 7 5.80 -0.16 1.16
C THR A 7 5.66 -1.56 0.60
N LEU A 8 6.32 -1.82 -0.53
CA LEU A 8 6.32 -3.13 -1.19
C LEU A 8 7.56 -3.94 -0.79
N GLU A 9 7.47 -5.27 -0.87
CA GLU A 9 8.69 -6.09 -0.82
C GLU A 9 9.58 -5.81 -2.03
N GLU A 10 10.89 -5.82 -1.80
CA GLU A 10 11.88 -5.62 -2.85
C GLU A 10 12.04 -6.92 -3.64
N ASP A 11 11.22 -7.10 -4.68
CA ASP A 11 11.34 -8.28 -5.53
C ASP A 11 12.56 -8.13 -6.47
N SER A 12 13.60 -8.92 -6.21
CA SER A 12 14.83 -8.99 -7.03
C SER A 12 14.61 -9.44 -8.49
N THR A 13 13.40 -9.85 -8.88
CA THR A 13 12.97 -10.10 -10.26
C THR A 13 12.32 -8.90 -10.95
N ARG A 14 12.32 -7.70 -10.31
CA ARG A 14 11.83 -6.39 -10.82
C ARG A 14 12.56 -5.84 -12.06
N SER A 15 12.81 -6.68 -13.06
CA SER A 15 13.40 -6.29 -14.33
C SER A 15 12.32 -5.91 -15.35
N ASN A 16 12.35 -4.63 -15.73
CA ASN A 16 11.93 -4.03 -17.01
C ASN A 16 10.46 -3.70 -17.33
N ALA A 17 9.43 -4.14 -16.59
CA ALA A 17 8.09 -3.49 -16.60
C ALA A 17 7.16 -3.89 -15.42
N PRO A 18 7.61 -3.95 -14.16
CA PRO A 18 6.81 -4.49 -13.05
C PRO A 18 5.89 -3.44 -12.40
N GLU A 19 6.19 -2.14 -12.58
CA GLU A 19 5.50 -1.04 -11.93
C GLU A 19 3.98 -1.18 -12.06
N LYS A 20 3.47 -1.54 -13.25
CA LYS A 20 2.02 -1.61 -13.46
C LYS A 20 1.32 -2.76 -12.75
N TYR A 21 1.93 -3.92 -12.53
CA TYR A 21 1.18 -5.09 -12.01
C TYR A 21 1.02 -5.01 -10.49
N GLU A 22 2.12 -4.83 -9.76
CA GLU A 22 2.08 -4.68 -8.30
C GLU A 22 1.36 -3.40 -7.89
N GLN A 23 1.56 -2.29 -8.61
CA GLN A 23 0.76 -1.08 -8.42
C GLN A 23 -0.71 -1.37 -8.63
N GLN A 24 -1.12 -2.10 -9.67
CA GLN A 24 -2.53 -2.43 -9.90
C GLN A 24 -3.12 -3.34 -8.82
N VAL A 25 -2.36 -4.30 -8.32
CA VAL A 25 -2.79 -5.19 -7.24
C VAL A 25 -2.91 -4.40 -5.92
N ALA A 26 -1.94 -3.54 -5.64
CA ALA A 26 -1.94 -2.63 -4.49
C ALA A 26 -3.10 -1.62 -4.56
N LEU A 27 -3.27 -0.97 -5.73
CA LEU A 27 -4.37 -0.07 -6.05
C LEU A 27 -5.72 -0.77 -5.89
N LYS A 28 -5.84 -2.00 -6.37
CA LYS A 28 -7.07 -2.76 -6.25
C LYS A 28 -7.37 -3.07 -4.79
N ALA A 29 -6.39 -3.54 -4.01
CA ALA A 29 -6.55 -3.81 -2.59
C ALA A 29 -6.95 -2.54 -1.82
N ALA A 30 -6.25 -1.42 -2.03
CA ALA A 30 -6.61 -0.14 -1.42
C ALA A 30 -8.03 0.31 -1.79
N LYS A 31 -8.40 0.23 -3.08
CA LYS A 31 -9.75 0.58 -3.58
C LYS A 31 -10.85 -0.34 -3.05
N ASP A 32 -10.56 -1.64 -2.91
CA ASP A 32 -11.50 -2.61 -2.32
C ASP A 32 -11.84 -2.25 -0.86
N HIS A 33 -10.94 -1.52 -0.18
CA HIS A 33 -11.15 -0.94 1.16
C HIS A 33 -11.56 0.55 1.15
N GLY A 34 -11.92 1.11 -0.01
CA GLY A 34 -12.37 2.50 -0.15
C GLY A 34 -11.24 3.54 -0.24
N GLY A 35 -9.98 3.13 -0.27
CA GLY A 35 -8.82 4.00 -0.41
C GLY A 35 -8.55 4.44 -1.86
N SER A 36 -7.84 5.55 -1.99
CA SER A 36 -7.37 6.10 -3.28
C SER A 36 -5.90 6.49 -3.16
N ILE A 37 -5.08 6.27 -4.19
CA ILE A 37 -3.70 6.78 -4.18
C ILE A 37 -3.73 8.31 -4.20
N ALA A 38 -2.97 8.92 -3.30
CA ALA A 38 -2.75 10.35 -3.28
C ALA A 38 -1.99 10.75 -4.56
N GLU A 39 -2.50 11.75 -5.29
CA GLU A 39 -1.94 12.17 -6.58
C GLU A 39 -0.43 12.44 -6.50
N GLY A 40 0.36 11.82 -7.38
CA GLY A 40 1.83 11.98 -7.43
C GLY A 40 2.62 11.26 -6.33
N ASN A 41 1.99 10.32 -5.60
CA ASN A 41 2.64 9.54 -4.54
C ASN A 41 2.70 8.05 -4.86
N ASP A 42 2.87 7.71 -6.13
CA ASP A 42 3.32 6.42 -6.61
C ASP A 42 4.85 6.40 -6.72
N PHE A 43 5.49 5.67 -5.80
CA PHE A 43 6.93 5.54 -5.73
C PHE A 43 7.38 4.12 -6.10
N ASP A 44 8.61 3.97 -6.58
CA ASP A 44 9.21 2.66 -6.88
C ASP A 44 9.20 1.70 -5.66
N TRP A 45 9.20 2.28 -4.46
CA TRP A 45 9.22 1.58 -3.18
C TRP A 45 7.84 1.42 -2.52
N GLY A 46 6.79 2.08 -3.02
CA GLY A 46 5.50 2.11 -2.32
C GLY A 46 4.49 3.16 -2.79
N PHE A 47 3.44 3.36 -1.98
CA PHE A 47 2.32 4.26 -2.28
C PHE A 47 1.91 5.05 -1.04
N ILE A 48 1.38 6.25 -1.26
CA ILE A 48 0.56 6.94 -0.25
C ILE A 48 -0.91 6.77 -0.64
N VAL A 49 -1.70 6.24 0.28
CA VAL A 49 -3.14 5.98 0.09
C VAL A 49 -3.94 6.88 1.03
N ASP A 50 -4.83 7.69 0.46
CA ASP A 50 -5.86 8.42 1.16
C ASP A 50 -7.05 7.51 1.42
N PHE A 51 -7.47 7.39 2.68
CA PHE A 51 -8.74 6.75 3.02
C PHE A 51 -9.81 7.80 3.38
N PRO A 52 -11.09 7.55 3.03
CA PRO A 52 -12.18 8.48 3.33
C PRO A 52 -12.53 8.52 4.82
N ASP A 53 -12.23 7.45 5.57
CA ASP A 53 -12.51 7.30 7.00
C ASP A 53 -11.38 6.52 7.70
N ASP A 54 -11.21 6.74 9.00
CA ASP A 54 -10.25 6.07 9.89
C ASP A 54 -10.71 4.62 10.23
N SER A 55 -11.87 4.20 9.71
CA SER A 55 -12.45 2.88 9.95
C SER A 55 -11.71 1.73 9.27
N VAL A 56 -10.78 2.02 8.35
CA VAL A 56 -10.03 1.00 7.62
C VAL A 56 -8.95 0.42 8.52
N SER A 57 -9.10 -0.87 8.85
CA SER A 57 -8.11 -1.58 9.65
C SER A 57 -6.86 -1.92 8.82
N VAL A 58 -5.68 -1.59 9.35
CA VAL A 58 -4.39 -2.01 8.78
C VAL A 58 -4.35 -3.51 8.53
N SER A 59 -4.91 -4.32 9.45
CA SER A 59 -4.94 -5.77 9.33
C SER A 59 -5.67 -6.27 8.07
N ALA A 60 -6.70 -5.56 7.62
CA ALA A 60 -7.42 -5.91 6.39
C ALA A 60 -6.58 -5.61 5.14
N ILE A 61 -5.84 -4.50 5.15
CA ILE A 61 -4.94 -4.13 4.05
C ILE A 61 -3.75 -5.10 3.98
N MET A 62 -3.22 -5.54 5.13
CA MET A 62 -2.12 -6.50 5.26
C MET A 62 -2.43 -7.94 4.79
N GLU A 63 -3.67 -8.26 4.42
CA GLU A 63 -4.00 -9.55 3.79
C GLU A 63 -3.29 -9.73 2.43
N ASN A 64 -2.89 -8.61 1.81
CA ASN A 64 -2.13 -8.61 0.57
C ASN A 64 -0.63 -8.82 0.83
N LYS A 65 -0.14 -10.01 0.48
CA LYS A 65 1.26 -10.45 0.66
C LYS A 65 2.30 -9.65 -0.11
N THR A 66 1.89 -8.78 -1.03
CA THR A 66 2.83 -7.91 -1.76
C THR A 66 3.29 -6.73 -0.90
N PHE A 67 2.59 -6.43 0.20
CA PHE A 67 2.94 -5.35 1.11
C PHE A 67 3.98 -5.80 2.13
N LYS A 68 4.99 -4.96 2.32
CA LYS A 68 6.03 -5.17 3.33
C LYS A 68 5.69 -4.44 4.61
N THR A 69 5.37 -3.15 4.51
CA THR A 69 4.95 -2.34 5.66
C THR A 69 3.77 -1.46 5.33
N ILE A 70 2.97 -1.15 6.35
CA ILE A 70 1.92 -0.14 6.31
C ILE A 70 2.11 0.77 7.52
N GLU A 71 2.31 2.06 7.29
CA GLU A 71 2.21 3.12 8.29
C GLU A 71 0.81 3.72 8.23
N ASP A 72 0.10 3.75 9.37
CA ASP A 72 -1.24 4.34 9.45
C ASP A 72 -1.19 5.87 9.58
N GLY A 73 -2.36 6.52 9.51
CA GLY A 73 -2.49 7.97 9.68
C GLY A 73 -2.10 8.50 11.08
N GLN A 74 -1.74 7.63 12.02
CA GLN A 74 -1.23 7.97 13.35
C GLN A 74 0.28 7.73 13.48
N GLY A 75 0.94 7.22 12.43
CA GLY A 75 2.37 6.90 12.41
C GLY A 75 2.70 5.51 12.98
N GLN A 76 1.72 4.64 13.21
CA GLN A 76 1.99 3.26 13.62
C GLN A 76 2.36 2.42 12.40
N VAL A 77 3.53 1.76 12.48
CA VAL A 77 4.05 0.90 11.42
C VAL A 77 3.73 -0.56 11.74
N THR A 78 3.05 -1.23 10.81
CA THR A 78 2.86 -2.69 10.81
C THR A 78 3.71 -3.29 9.69
N THR A 79 4.44 -4.36 10.00
CA THR A 79 5.31 -5.07 9.05
C THR A 79 4.77 -6.48 8.83
N GLN A 80 4.80 -6.95 7.58
CA GLN A 80 4.48 -8.33 7.26
C GLN A 80 5.71 -9.19 7.57
N GLU A 81 5.60 -10.13 8.51
CA GLU A 81 6.60 -11.18 8.63
C GLU A 81 6.35 -12.19 7.49
N GLY A 82 7.30 -12.26 6.56
CA GLY A 82 7.26 -13.13 5.38
C GLY A 82 7.37 -14.61 5.70
#